data_AF-A0A3M9Z5S8-F1
#
_entry.id   AF-A0A3M9Z5S8-F1
#
_cell.length_a   1.000
_cell.length_b   1.000
_cell.length_c   1.000
_cell.angle_alpha   90.00
_cell.angle_beta   90.00
_cell.angle_gamma   90.00
#
_symmetry.space_group_name_H-M   'P 1'
#
loop_
_entity.id
_entity.type
_entity.pdbx_description
1 polymer ?
#
loop_
_entity_poly.entity_id
_entity_poly.type
_entity_poly.pdbx_seq_one_letter_code
_entity_poly.pdbx_strand_id
1 'polypeptide(L)'
;MTDSYVYVLTALLPLTASILVTQANPYHALVLRGILGAVAALVYTVLGAADVALTEALVGTMLAITLYAVAVRSSLVMRLGVLKEAIPDWKAVSKSDDALIALQQADQANAEQPSFAPLLSDLRTVCGKHHLRLELVPYPDSQALQQALVDKEIHAALRIEHKDRYFSESGFEPNSERINLHDESYCSLRIRIRRLYDILQAELTSPAASLTYVDLATSPEVGPVLAPVGEQQP
;
A
#
# COMPACT_ATOMS: atom_id res chain seq x y z
N MET A 1 38.60 -23.77 -33.47
CA MET A 1 38.50 -23.62 -31.98
C MET A 1 38.21 -22.19 -31.55
N THR A 2 38.18 -21.21 -32.46
CA THR A 2 38.03 -19.78 -32.17
C THR A 2 36.60 -19.26 -32.09
N ASP A 3 35.56 -20.08 -32.32
CA ASP A 3 34.16 -19.58 -32.30
C ASP A 3 33.34 -20.08 -31.11
N SER A 4 33.92 -20.97 -30.29
CA SER A 4 33.24 -21.56 -29.13
C SER A 4 32.79 -20.49 -28.13
N TYR A 5 33.61 -19.45 -27.91
CA TYR A 5 33.26 -18.36 -27.00
C TYR A 5 32.05 -17.55 -27.48
N VAL A 6 31.84 -17.41 -28.80
CA VAL A 6 30.70 -16.68 -29.37
C VAL A 6 29.41 -17.43 -29.04
N TYR A 7 29.41 -18.76 -29.18
CA TYR A 7 28.26 -19.59 -28.80
C TYR A 7 27.97 -19.50 -27.29
N VAL A 8 29.00 -19.52 -26.44
CA VAL A 8 28.84 -19.38 -24.98
C VAL A 8 28.25 -18.02 -24.61
N LEU A 9 28.76 -16.92 -25.18
CA LEU A 9 28.25 -15.57 -24.94
C LEU A 9 26.81 -15.40 -25.44
N THR A 10 26.51 -15.94 -26.62
CA THR A 10 25.16 -15.87 -27.20
C THR A 10 24.18 -16.72 -26.39
N ALA A 11 24.61 -17.85 -25.81
CA ALA A 11 23.78 -18.67 -24.93
C ALA A 11 23.55 -18.02 -23.55
N LEU A 12 24.44 -17.12 -23.11
CA LEU A 12 24.28 -16.39 -21.85
C LEU A 12 23.13 -15.38 -21.91
N LEU A 13 22.81 -14.84 -23.09
CA LEU A 13 21.68 -13.92 -23.31
C LEU A 13 20.31 -14.54 -22.92
N PRO A 14 19.85 -15.64 -23.54
CA PRO A 14 18.56 -16.24 -23.18
C PRO A 14 18.55 -16.80 -21.75
N LEU A 15 19.71 -17.21 -21.21
CA LEU A 15 19.83 -17.66 -19.82
C LEU A 15 19.60 -16.51 -18.84
N THR A 16 20.29 -15.38 -19.02
CA THR A 16 20.11 -14.19 -18.17
C THR A 16 18.71 -13.58 -18.33
N ALA A 17 18.14 -13.62 -19.54
CA ALA A 17 16.76 -13.19 -19.78
C ALA A 17 15.74 -14.08 -19.04
N SER A 18 15.92 -15.40 -19.05
CA SER A 18 15.06 -16.34 -18.33
C SER A 18 15.13 -16.14 -16.81
N ILE A 19 16.33 -15.91 -16.29
CA ILE A 19 16.52 -15.59 -14.87
C ILE A 19 15.83 -14.26 -14.53
N LEU A 20 15.95 -13.24 -15.38
CA LEU A 20 15.31 -11.93 -15.17
C LEU A 20 13.79 -12.03 -15.09
N VAL A 21 13.15 -12.72 -16.03
CA VAL A 21 11.68 -12.80 -16.12
C VAL A 21 11.06 -13.55 -14.93
N THR A 22 11.83 -14.42 -14.27
CA THR A 22 11.36 -15.18 -13.11
C THR A 22 11.59 -14.48 -11.77
N GLN A 23 12.22 -13.31 -11.75
CA GLN A 23 12.47 -12.59 -10.49
C GLN A 23 11.20 -11.94 -9.94
N ALA A 24 10.85 -12.31 -8.71
CA ALA A 24 9.78 -11.66 -7.95
C ALA A 24 10.22 -10.33 -7.33
N ASN A 25 11.50 -10.20 -6.95
CA ASN A 25 12.01 -8.98 -6.32
C ASN A 25 12.43 -7.95 -7.39
N PRO A 26 11.79 -6.76 -7.43
CA PRO A 26 12.04 -5.75 -8.45
C PRO A 26 13.47 -5.18 -8.42
N TYR A 27 14.13 -5.16 -7.26
CA TYR A 27 15.52 -4.71 -7.15
C TYR A 27 16.47 -5.72 -7.79
N HIS A 28 16.26 -7.02 -7.57
CA HIS A 28 17.05 -8.06 -8.23
C HIS A 28 16.79 -8.11 -9.73
N ALA A 29 15.52 -7.97 -10.14
CA ALA A 29 15.15 -7.88 -11.55
C ALA A 29 15.86 -6.71 -12.25
N LEU A 30 15.96 -5.55 -11.59
CA LEU A 30 16.65 -4.37 -12.12
C LEU A 30 18.16 -4.61 -12.30
N VAL A 31 18.83 -5.22 -11.33
CA VAL A 31 20.26 -5.57 -11.44
C VAL A 31 20.47 -6.56 -12.59
N LEU A 32 19.63 -7.60 -12.68
CA LEU A 32 19.68 -8.58 -13.76
C LEU A 32 19.38 -7.96 -15.13
N ARG A 33 18.53 -6.93 -15.20
CA ARG A 33 18.32 -6.16 -16.44
C ARG A 33 19.59 -5.46 -16.90
N GLY A 34 20.38 -4.92 -15.98
CA GLY A 34 21.69 -4.35 -16.29
C GLY A 34 22.70 -5.40 -16.76
N ILE A 35 22.76 -6.55 -16.10
CA ILE A 35 23.60 -7.66 -16.53
C ILE A 35 23.21 -8.13 -17.93
N LEU A 36 21.91 -8.33 -18.18
CA LEU A 36 21.39 -8.79 -19.46
C LEU A 36 21.84 -7.89 -20.62
N GLY A 37 21.71 -6.57 -20.48
CA GLY A 37 22.11 -5.68 -21.57
C GLY A 37 23.62 -5.40 -21.63
N ALA A 38 24.37 -5.57 -20.54
CA ALA A 38 25.83 -5.61 -20.61
C ALA A 38 26.32 -6.83 -21.42
N VAL A 39 25.69 -7.99 -21.23
CA VAL A 39 25.91 -9.18 -22.05
C VAL A 39 25.49 -8.92 -23.50
N ALA A 40 24.36 -8.25 -23.74
CA ALA A 40 23.91 -7.88 -25.08
C ALA A 40 24.92 -6.98 -25.82
N ALA A 41 25.41 -5.92 -25.16
CA ALA A 41 26.42 -5.02 -25.71
C ALA A 41 27.73 -5.76 -26.04
N LEU A 42 28.14 -6.70 -25.18
CA LEU A 42 29.31 -7.55 -25.44
C LEU A 42 29.10 -8.44 -26.68
N VAL A 43 27.93 -9.08 -26.82
CA VAL A 43 27.59 -9.87 -28.01
C VAL A 43 27.62 -9.00 -29.27
N TYR A 44 27.03 -7.81 -29.26
CA TYR A 44 27.08 -6.89 -30.41
C TYR A 44 28.51 -6.48 -30.78
N THR A 45 29.36 -6.24 -29.78
CA THR A 45 30.78 -5.91 -29.99
C THR A 45 31.52 -7.06 -30.67
N VAL A 46 31.32 -8.29 -30.19
CA VAL A 46 31.95 -9.50 -30.76
C VAL A 46 31.49 -9.77 -32.19
N LEU A 47 30.25 -9.41 -32.53
CA LEU A 47 29.71 -9.53 -33.89
C LEU A 47 30.14 -8.39 -34.82
N GLY A 48 30.96 -7.43 -34.36
CA GLY A 48 31.45 -6.31 -35.15
C GLY A 48 30.48 -5.13 -35.26
N ALA A 49 29.37 -5.13 -34.51
CA ALA A 49 28.37 -4.09 -34.49
C ALA A 49 28.66 -3.06 -33.37
N ALA A 50 29.77 -2.33 -33.49
CA ALA A 50 30.24 -1.42 -32.44
C ALA A 50 29.24 -0.29 -32.12
N ASP A 51 28.62 0.32 -33.13
CA ASP A 51 27.66 1.40 -32.93
C ASP A 51 26.40 0.90 -32.19
N VAL A 52 25.94 -0.32 -32.53
CA VAL A 52 24.81 -0.96 -31.87
C VAL A 52 25.16 -1.28 -30.41
N ALA A 53 26.35 -1.82 -30.15
CA ALA A 53 26.83 -2.12 -28.81
C ALA A 53 26.86 -0.87 -27.91
N LEU A 54 27.34 0.26 -28.45
CA LEU A 54 27.37 1.53 -27.72
C LEU A 54 25.95 2.01 -27.37
N THR A 55 25.01 1.92 -28.32
CA THR A 55 23.62 2.33 -28.08
C THR A 55 22.90 1.42 -27.09
N GLU A 56 23.18 0.11 -27.10
CA GLU A 56 22.65 -0.82 -26.10
C GLU A 56 23.22 -0.54 -24.70
N ALA A 57 24.51 -0.22 -24.60
CA ALA A 57 25.12 0.15 -23.33
C ALA A 57 24.58 1.49 -22.78
N LEU A 58 24.39 2.50 -23.63
CA LEU A 58 23.97 3.82 -23.16
C LEU A 58 22.45 3.93 -23.02
N VAL A 59 21.72 3.71 -24.11
CA VAL A 59 20.27 3.89 -24.15
C VAL A 59 19.55 2.63 -23.69
N GLY A 60 20.00 1.45 -24.14
CA GLY A 60 19.37 0.17 -23.82
C GLY A 60 19.49 -0.24 -22.35
N THR A 61 20.62 0.04 -21.71
CA THR A 61 20.89 -0.34 -20.31
C THR A 61 20.99 0.82 -19.36
N MET A 62 21.93 1.75 -19.54
CA MET A 62 22.17 2.81 -18.54
C MET A 62 20.92 3.69 -18.33
N LEU A 63 20.33 4.21 -19.42
CA LEU A 63 19.11 5.00 -19.34
C LEU A 63 17.93 4.18 -18.83
N ALA A 64 17.71 2.99 -19.37
CA ALA A 64 16.60 2.13 -18.98
C ALA A 64 16.66 1.75 -17.50
N ILE A 65 17.83 1.35 -16.99
CA ILE A 65 18.04 1.04 -15.56
C ILE A 65 17.76 2.28 -14.71
N THR A 66 18.24 3.45 -15.12
CA THR A 66 18.04 4.69 -14.37
C THR A 66 16.55 5.02 -14.25
N LEU A 67 15.82 4.99 -15.36
CA LEU A 67 14.38 5.24 -15.37
C LEU A 67 13.62 4.19 -14.55
N TYR A 68 14.01 2.92 -14.66
CA TYR A 68 13.36 1.85 -13.93
C TYR A 68 13.67 1.91 -12.43
N ALA A 69 14.88 2.31 -12.04
CA ALA A 69 15.23 2.56 -10.64
C ALA A 69 14.35 3.66 -10.04
N VAL A 70 14.16 4.76 -10.77
CA VAL A 70 13.26 5.85 -10.37
C VAL A 70 11.82 5.33 -10.27
N ALA A 71 11.35 4.57 -11.27
CA ALA A 71 10.02 4.00 -11.29
C ALA A 71 9.77 3.07 -10.08
N VAL A 72 10.65 2.10 -9.84
CA VAL A 72 10.60 1.16 -8.71
C VAL A 72 10.59 1.91 -7.38
N ARG A 73 11.48 2.88 -7.21
CA ARG A 73 11.55 3.68 -5.98
C ARG A 73 10.27 4.49 -5.75
N SER A 74 9.64 4.98 -6.82
CA SER A 74 8.42 5.79 -6.74
C SER A 74 7.13 4.97 -6.61
N SER A 75 7.10 3.73 -7.10
CA SER A 75 5.88 2.91 -7.17
C SER A 75 5.71 1.95 -5.98
N LEU A 76 6.79 1.58 -5.29
CA LEU A 76 6.75 0.63 -4.18
C LEU A 76 6.44 1.29 -2.82
N VAL A 77 5.48 2.20 -2.80
CA VAL A 77 5.04 2.89 -1.58
C VAL A 77 3.53 2.73 -1.40
N MET A 78 3.12 2.09 -0.31
CA MET A 78 1.74 2.08 0.14
C MET A 78 1.49 3.25 1.10
N ARG A 79 0.89 4.31 0.58
CA ARG A 79 0.32 5.41 1.39
C ARG A 79 -0.97 5.01 2.12
N LEU A 80 -0.93 5.04 3.44
CA LEU A 80 -2.05 4.80 4.35
C LEU A 80 -2.46 6.12 5.02
N GLY A 81 -3.67 6.59 4.73
CA GLY A 81 -4.27 7.75 5.37
C GLY A 81 -4.79 7.43 6.76
N VAL A 82 -4.48 8.27 7.74
CA VAL A 82 -4.94 8.16 9.15
C VAL A 82 -5.48 9.51 9.63
N LEU A 83 -6.44 9.49 10.55
CA LEU A 83 -6.92 10.73 11.19
C LEU A 83 -5.90 11.21 12.23
N LYS A 84 -5.65 12.53 12.29
CA LYS A 84 -4.72 13.14 13.26
C LYS A 84 -5.09 12.84 14.70
N GLU A 85 -6.39 12.80 14.99
CA GLU A 85 -6.93 12.52 16.32
C GLU A 85 -6.68 11.07 16.76
N ALA A 86 -6.55 10.16 15.80
CA ALA A 86 -6.32 8.74 16.08
C ALA A 86 -4.87 8.43 16.47
N ILE A 87 -3.89 9.26 16.05
CA ILE A 87 -2.47 9.03 16.35
C ILE A 87 -1.79 10.37 16.71
N PRO A 88 -1.73 10.74 18.00
CA PRO A 88 -1.21 12.02 18.45
C PRO A 88 0.27 12.27 18.13
N ASP A 89 1.07 11.21 17.90
CA ASP A 89 2.48 11.33 17.44
C ASP A 89 2.79 10.47 16.20
N TRP A 90 2.06 10.71 15.11
CA TRP A 90 2.24 9.96 13.85
C TRP A 90 3.64 10.12 13.21
N LYS A 91 4.39 11.19 13.52
CA LYS A 91 5.71 11.45 12.92
C LYS A 91 6.79 10.53 13.47
N ALA A 92 6.76 10.24 14.77
CA ALA A 92 7.64 9.26 15.38
C ALA A 92 7.34 7.87 14.81
N VAL A 93 6.05 7.54 14.73
CA VAL A 93 5.54 6.25 14.26
C VAL A 93 5.96 6.00 12.81
N SER A 94 5.87 6.98 11.92
CA SER A 94 6.21 6.80 10.50
C SER A 94 7.70 6.49 10.22
N LYS A 95 8.61 6.64 11.19
CA LYS A 95 10.06 6.57 10.95
C LYS A 95 10.76 5.33 11.52
N SER A 96 10.23 4.70 12.57
CA SER A 96 10.88 3.56 13.21
C SER A 96 9.88 2.54 13.75
N ASP A 97 10.33 1.29 13.85
CA ASP A 97 9.61 0.24 14.58
C ASP A 97 9.69 0.46 16.09
N ASP A 98 10.75 1.13 16.59
CA ASP A 98 10.88 1.51 18.00
C ASP A 98 9.76 2.46 18.47
N ALA A 99 9.24 3.31 17.58
CA ALA A 99 8.12 4.19 17.89
C ALA A 99 6.77 3.47 17.96
N LEU A 100 6.62 2.30 17.31
CA LEU A 100 5.44 1.45 17.49
C LEU A 100 5.42 0.84 18.88
N ILE A 101 6.58 0.44 19.40
CA ILE A 101 6.71 -0.10 20.76
C ILE A 101 6.32 0.96 21.80
N ALA A 102 6.68 2.23 21.56
CA ALA A 102 6.26 3.36 22.40
C ALA A 102 4.74 3.60 22.36
N LEU A 103 4.10 3.51 21.18
CA LEU A 103 2.63 3.56 21.08
C LEU A 103 1.98 2.40 21.83
N GLN A 104 2.54 1.20 21.73
CA GLN A 104 2.00 -0.01 22.35
C GLN A 104 2.08 0.05 23.88
N GLN A 105 3.11 0.72 24.42
CA GLN A 105 3.23 1.00 25.85
C GLN A 105 2.32 2.14 26.31
N ALA A 106 2.09 3.16 25.48
CA ALA A 106 1.14 4.24 25.76
C ALA A 106 -0.32 3.75 25.73
N ASP A 107 -0.64 2.84 24.80
CA ASP A 107 -1.95 2.16 24.70
C ASP A 107 -2.27 1.35 25.97
N GLN A 108 -1.28 0.66 26.54
CA GLN A 108 -1.46 -0.11 27.78
C GLN A 108 -1.78 0.78 29.00
N ALA A 109 -1.42 2.07 28.96
CA ALA A 109 -1.77 3.02 30.01
C ALA A 109 -3.16 3.67 29.81
N ASN A 110 -3.75 3.58 28.62
CA ASN A 110 -5.02 4.18 28.23
C ASN A 110 -5.97 3.09 27.69
N ALA A 111 -6.48 2.25 28.59
CA ALA A 111 -7.24 1.02 28.29
C ALA A 111 -8.58 1.18 27.56
N GLU A 112 -8.95 2.40 27.14
CA GLU A 112 -10.24 2.72 26.49
C GLU A 112 -10.12 3.05 24.99
N GLN A 113 -8.91 3.08 24.42
CA GLN A 113 -8.73 3.31 22.98
C GLN A 113 -8.50 2.00 22.20
N PRO A 114 -9.10 1.83 21.01
CA PRO A 114 -8.83 0.68 20.15
C PRO A 114 -7.36 0.67 19.73
N SER A 115 -6.67 -0.44 20.00
CA SER A 115 -5.22 -0.49 19.82
C SER A 115 -4.82 -0.53 18.33
N PHE A 116 -4.14 0.53 17.86
CA PHE A 116 -3.65 0.67 16.48
C PHE A 116 -2.31 -0.01 16.22
N ALA A 117 -1.51 -0.18 17.28
CA ALA A 117 -0.16 -0.73 17.20
C ALA A 117 -0.10 -2.13 16.53
N PRO A 118 -0.92 -3.12 16.92
CA PRO A 118 -0.82 -4.48 16.35
C PRO A 118 -1.21 -4.52 14.86
N LEU A 119 -2.25 -3.79 14.46
CA LEU A 119 -2.65 -3.72 13.05
C LEU A 119 -1.55 -3.07 12.19
N LEU A 120 -0.94 -2.01 12.70
CA LEU A 120 0.11 -1.29 11.97
C LEU A 120 1.39 -2.13 11.85
N SER A 121 1.76 -2.90 12.88
CA SER A 121 2.87 -3.86 12.79
C SER A 121 2.60 -4.98 11.80
N ASP A 122 1.36 -5.50 11.75
CA ASP A 122 0.97 -6.51 10.78
C ASP A 122 1.03 -5.96 9.36
N LEU A 123 0.48 -4.76 9.13
CA LEU A 123 0.53 -4.08 7.84
C LEU A 123 1.96 -3.85 7.36
N ARG A 124 2.88 -3.42 8.24
CA ARG A 124 4.30 -3.28 7.89
C ARG A 124 4.92 -4.62 7.50
N THR A 125 4.61 -5.66 8.25
CA THR A 125 5.11 -7.01 7.99
C THR A 125 4.66 -7.52 6.62
N VAL A 126 3.37 -7.38 6.31
CA VAL A 126 2.83 -7.78 4.99
C VAL A 126 3.41 -6.91 3.88
N CYS A 127 3.45 -5.58 4.05
CA CYS A 127 4.04 -4.68 3.05
C CYS A 127 5.51 -5.02 2.78
N GLY A 128 6.30 -5.29 3.82
CA GLY A 128 7.71 -5.63 3.72
C GLY A 128 7.97 -6.91 2.92
N LYS A 129 7.14 -7.95 3.10
CA LYS A 129 7.21 -9.20 2.31
C LYS A 129 7.02 -8.95 0.81
N HIS A 130 6.16 -7.99 0.45
CA HIS A 130 5.86 -7.62 -0.94
C HIS A 130 6.71 -6.46 -1.45
N HIS A 131 7.82 -6.13 -0.77
CA HIS A 131 8.73 -5.04 -1.12
C HIS A 131 8.08 -3.64 -1.16
N LEU A 132 6.93 -3.48 -0.51
CA LEU A 132 6.22 -2.22 -0.37
C LEU A 132 6.68 -1.49 0.89
N ARG A 133 6.92 -0.19 0.77
CA ARG A 133 7.14 0.70 1.91
C ARG A 133 5.81 1.27 2.37
N LEU A 134 5.45 1.06 3.63
CA LEU A 134 4.28 1.71 4.24
C LEU A 134 4.61 3.16 4.61
N GLU A 135 3.80 4.10 4.15
CA GLU A 135 3.89 5.53 4.47
C GLU A 135 2.58 6.00 5.11
N LEU A 136 2.65 6.56 6.31
CA LEU A 136 1.49 7.08 7.03
C LEU A 136 1.28 8.56 6.67
N VAL A 137 0.07 8.92 6.26
CA VAL A 137 -0.28 10.29 5.89
C VAL A 137 -1.43 10.78 6.77
N PRO A 138 -1.23 11.81 7.62
CA PRO A 138 -2.26 12.29 8.53
C PRO A 138 -3.24 13.24 7.82
N TYR A 139 -4.52 13.10 8.12
CA TYR A 139 -5.58 14.01 7.67
C TYR A 139 -6.31 14.64 8.85
N PRO A 140 -6.71 15.92 8.74
CA PRO A 140 -7.35 16.65 9.83
C PRO A 140 -8.74 16.12 10.17
N ASP A 141 -9.50 15.68 9.16
CA ASP A 141 -10.89 15.27 9.32
C ASP A 141 -11.24 14.12 8.35
N SER A 142 -12.40 13.49 8.58
CA SER A 142 -12.85 12.35 7.77
C SER A 142 -13.19 12.74 6.32
N GLN A 143 -13.54 14.00 6.05
CA GLN A 143 -13.88 14.46 4.71
C GLN A 143 -12.60 14.60 3.87
N ALA A 144 -11.56 15.22 4.42
CA ALA A 144 -10.23 15.33 3.81
C ALA A 144 -9.61 13.94 3.55
N LEU A 145 -9.75 13.01 4.49
CA LEU A 145 -9.28 11.63 4.33
C LEU A 145 -10.02 10.89 3.19
N GLN A 146 -11.35 11.04 3.13
CA GLN A 146 -12.15 10.44 2.06
C GLN A 146 -11.85 11.08 0.71
N GLN A 147 -11.71 12.40 0.67
CA GLN A 147 -11.35 13.14 -0.53
C GLN A 147 -9.98 12.71 -1.07
N ALA A 148 -8.98 12.55 -0.21
CA ALA A 148 -7.66 12.05 -0.60
C ALA A 148 -7.70 10.62 -1.17
N LEU A 149 -8.62 9.78 -0.69
CA LEU A 149 -8.83 8.44 -1.24
C LEU A 149 -9.44 8.51 -2.65
N VAL A 150 -10.41 9.41 -2.88
CA VAL A 150 -11.05 9.67 -4.17
C VAL A 150 -10.05 10.27 -5.17
N ASP A 151 -9.28 11.25 -4.73
CA ASP A 151 -8.24 11.95 -5.51
C ASP A 151 -6.99 11.09 -5.74
N LYS A 152 -6.96 9.86 -5.19
CA LYS A 152 -5.91 8.85 -5.37
C LYS A 152 -4.56 9.26 -4.75
N GLU A 153 -4.55 10.19 -3.81
CA GLU A 153 -3.35 10.60 -3.07
C GLU A 153 -2.87 9.53 -2.08
N ILE A 154 -3.83 8.74 -1.58
CA ILE A 154 -3.60 7.59 -0.69
C ILE A 154 -4.17 6.31 -1.31
N HIS A 155 -3.65 5.17 -0.87
CA HIS A 155 -4.08 3.85 -1.35
C HIS A 155 -5.07 3.17 -0.42
N ALA A 156 -4.98 3.48 0.88
CA ALA A 156 -5.88 3.00 1.89
C ALA A 156 -6.16 4.09 2.94
N ALA A 157 -7.32 4.02 3.58
CA ALA A 157 -7.72 4.89 4.68
C ALA A 157 -8.11 4.03 5.88
N LEU A 158 -7.55 4.35 7.04
CA LEU A 158 -7.89 3.73 8.32
C LEU A 158 -8.85 4.63 9.09
N ARG A 159 -9.98 4.07 9.53
CA ARG A 159 -10.98 4.74 10.37
C ARG A 159 -11.31 3.90 11.58
N ILE A 160 -11.63 4.57 12.66
CA ILE A 160 -12.19 3.96 13.87
C ILE A 160 -13.69 4.11 13.76
N GLU A 161 -14.42 3.01 13.86
CA GLU A 161 -15.87 3.04 13.93
C GLU A 161 -16.28 2.62 15.35
N HIS A 162 -16.96 3.52 16.05
CA HIS A 162 -17.63 3.21 17.31
C HIS A 162 -19.00 2.64 16.98
N LYS A 163 -19.35 1.51 17.61
CA LYS A 163 -20.69 0.94 17.45
C LYS A 163 -21.63 1.75 18.34
N ASP A 164 -22.29 2.76 17.77
CA ASP A 164 -23.36 3.48 18.47
C ASP A 164 -24.40 2.48 18.98
N ARG A 165 -24.53 2.38 20.31
CA ARG A 165 -25.69 1.74 20.92
C ARG A 165 -26.91 2.57 20.55
N TYR A 166 -27.73 2.04 19.66
CA TYR A 166 -29.15 2.38 19.66
C TYR A 166 -29.69 2.08 21.07
N PHE A 167 -29.90 3.13 21.86
CA PHE A 167 -30.83 3.06 22.96
C PHE A 167 -32.21 2.85 22.35
N SER A 168 -32.68 1.61 22.32
CA SER A 168 -34.11 1.35 22.23
C SER A 168 -34.71 1.86 23.54
N GLU A 169 -35.34 3.04 23.51
CA GLU A 169 -36.24 3.48 24.57
C GLU A 169 -37.43 2.51 24.64
N SER A 170 -37.30 1.46 25.44
CA SER A 170 -38.46 0.71 25.90
C SER A 170 -38.15 -0.02 27.21
N GLY A 171 -38.72 0.49 28.30
CA GLY A 171 -38.97 -0.28 29.52
C GLY A 171 -37.93 -0.09 30.62
N PHE A 172 -38.27 0.74 31.61
CA PHE A 172 -37.58 0.86 32.89
C PHE A 172 -37.85 -0.39 33.74
N GLU A 173 -36.82 -1.18 34.03
CA GLU A 173 -36.81 -2.20 35.10
C GLU A 173 -35.54 -1.99 35.96
N PRO A 174 -35.67 -1.63 37.26
CA PRO A 174 -34.54 -1.20 38.07
C PRO A 174 -34.02 -2.37 38.94
N ASN A 175 -33.46 -3.42 38.33
CA ASN A 175 -32.50 -4.30 39.02
C ASN A 175 -32.00 -5.40 38.07
N SER A 176 -30.85 -5.19 37.45
CA SER A 176 -29.93 -6.29 37.13
C SER A 176 -28.55 -5.72 36.85
N GLU A 177 -27.58 -6.54 37.22
CA GLU A 177 -26.14 -6.36 37.25
C GLU A 177 -25.58 -5.43 36.15
N ARG A 178 -24.63 -4.58 36.55
CA ARG A 178 -23.78 -3.81 35.64
C ARG A 178 -23.01 -4.78 34.74
N ILE A 179 -23.59 -5.13 33.60
CA ILE A 179 -22.86 -5.79 32.52
C ILE A 179 -21.84 -4.76 32.05
N ASN A 180 -20.55 -5.03 32.28
CA ASN A 180 -19.45 -4.28 31.68
C ASN A 180 -19.61 -4.37 30.16
N LEU A 181 -20.10 -3.30 29.58
CA LEU A 181 -20.29 -3.17 28.16
C LEU A 181 -18.96 -2.77 27.57
N HIS A 182 -18.25 -3.77 27.04
CA HIS A 182 -17.13 -3.50 26.14
C HIS A 182 -17.66 -2.62 25.00
N ASP A 183 -17.15 -1.39 24.95
CA ASP A 183 -17.26 -0.51 23.81
C ASP A 183 -16.43 -1.13 22.68
N GLU A 184 -17.06 -1.97 21.85
CA GLU A 184 -16.39 -2.64 20.73
C GLU A 184 -16.14 -1.65 19.60
N SER A 185 -15.16 -0.79 19.81
CA SER A 185 -14.56 0.02 18.75
C SER A 185 -13.80 -0.90 17.79
N TYR A 186 -14.11 -0.86 16.50
CA TYR A 186 -13.40 -1.65 15.49
C TYR A 186 -12.72 -0.76 14.46
N CYS A 187 -11.62 -1.24 13.90
CA CYS A 187 -10.90 -0.54 12.84
C CYS A 187 -11.51 -0.89 11.48
N SER A 188 -11.85 0.10 10.67
CA SER A 188 -12.28 -0.06 9.29
C SER A 188 -11.14 0.38 8.37
N LEU A 189 -10.61 -0.56 7.57
CA LEU A 189 -9.56 -0.31 6.59
C LEU A 189 -10.16 -0.32 5.18
N ARG A 190 -10.25 0.86 4.56
CA ARG A 190 -10.76 1.02 3.20
C ARG A 190 -9.61 1.03 2.22
N ILE A 191 -9.60 0.12 1.24
CA ILE A 191 -8.50 -0.06 0.28
C ILE A 191 -9.02 0.14 -1.15
N ARG A 192 -8.35 1.01 -1.92
CA ARG A 192 -8.68 1.35 -3.30
C ARG A 192 -8.11 0.37 -4.32
N ILE A 193 -6.91 -0.18 -4.06
CA ILE A 193 -6.21 -1.04 -5.01
C ILE A 193 -6.63 -2.49 -4.77
N ARG A 194 -7.28 -3.10 -5.77
CA ARG A 194 -7.79 -4.48 -5.66
C ARG A 194 -6.72 -5.48 -5.27
N ARG A 195 -5.55 -5.40 -5.92
CA ARG A 195 -4.44 -6.30 -5.61
C ARG A 195 -3.94 -6.16 -4.17
N LEU A 196 -3.88 -4.93 -3.63
CA LEU A 196 -3.50 -4.72 -2.23
C LEU A 196 -4.58 -5.26 -1.28
N TYR A 197 -5.85 -5.08 -1.62
CA TYR A 197 -6.96 -5.67 -0.87
C TYR A 197 -6.85 -7.20 -0.81
N ASP A 198 -6.64 -7.87 -1.95
CA ASP A 198 -6.54 -9.33 -1.98
C ASP A 198 -5.32 -9.85 -1.17
N ILE A 199 -4.18 -9.16 -1.23
CA ILE A 199 -2.98 -9.49 -0.43
C ILE A 199 -3.26 -9.33 1.06
N LEU A 200 -3.80 -8.19 1.44
CA LEU A 200 -4.07 -7.87 2.84
C LEU A 200 -5.15 -8.78 3.43
N GLN A 201 -6.20 -9.11 2.66
CA GLN A 201 -7.23 -10.05 3.07
C GLN A 201 -6.67 -11.47 3.30
N ALA A 202 -5.69 -11.89 2.51
CA ALA A 202 -5.10 -13.22 2.63
C ALA A 202 -4.06 -13.34 3.76
N GLU A 203 -3.35 -12.25 4.08
CA GLU A 203 -2.19 -12.29 4.99
C GLU A 203 -2.37 -11.56 6.34
N LEU A 204 -3.42 -10.74 6.51
CA LEU A 204 -3.71 -10.13 7.81
C LEU A 204 -4.26 -11.18 8.78
N THR A 205 -3.51 -11.43 9.84
CA THR A 205 -3.86 -12.38 10.91
C THR A 205 -4.76 -11.74 11.96
N SER A 206 -4.81 -10.40 12.05
CA SER A 206 -5.58 -9.69 13.08
C SER A 206 -7.07 -9.59 12.69
N PRO A 207 -7.99 -10.17 13.49
CA PRO A 207 -9.44 -10.02 13.29
C PRO A 207 -9.97 -8.62 13.68
N ALA A 208 -9.09 -7.72 14.14
CA ALA A 208 -9.45 -6.40 14.67
C ALA A 208 -9.81 -5.36 13.57
N ALA A 209 -9.57 -5.68 12.29
CA ALA A 209 -9.84 -4.79 11.18
C ALA A 209 -10.87 -5.36 10.19
N SER A 210 -11.94 -4.61 9.95
CA SER A 210 -12.84 -4.83 8.82
C SER A 210 -12.21 -4.25 7.56
N LEU A 211 -11.88 -5.11 6.58
CA LEU A 211 -11.35 -4.67 5.29
C LEU A 211 -12.50 -4.42 4.30
N THR A 212 -12.51 -3.23 3.71
CA THR A 212 -13.48 -2.85 2.68
C THR A 212 -12.76 -2.45 1.40
N TYR A 213 -13.08 -3.10 0.28
CA TYR A 213 -12.65 -2.67 -1.04
C TYR A 213 -13.52 -1.51 -1.53
N VAL A 214 -12.90 -0.40 -1.92
CA VAL A 214 -13.60 0.77 -2.48
C VAL A 214 -13.32 0.83 -3.97
N ASP A 215 -14.34 0.53 -4.77
CA ASP A 215 -14.29 0.75 -6.21
C ASP A 215 -14.67 2.20 -6.53
N LEU A 216 -13.68 3.01 -6.88
CA LEU A 216 -13.91 4.41 -7.24
C LEU A 216 -14.54 4.58 -8.63
N ALA A 217 -14.67 3.50 -9.42
CA ALA A 217 -15.39 3.54 -10.70
C ALA A 217 -16.92 3.54 -10.51
N THR A 218 -17.43 3.25 -9.31
CA THR A 218 -18.87 3.10 -9.01
C THR A 218 -19.38 4.00 -7.89
N SER A 219 -18.58 4.98 -7.43
CA SER A 219 -19.08 5.95 -6.45
C SER A 219 -20.03 6.93 -7.16
N PRO A 220 -21.31 7.03 -6.75
CA PRO A 220 -22.27 7.87 -7.44
C PRO A 220 -21.83 9.32 -7.34
N GLU A 221 -21.86 9.98 -8.50
CA GLU A 221 -21.79 11.42 -8.60
C GLU A 221 -22.65 12.08 -7.53
N VAL A 222 -22.10 13.14 -6.97
CA VAL A 222 -22.83 14.24 -6.35
C VAL A 222 -23.91 14.69 -7.34
N GLY A 223 -25.12 14.13 -7.21
CA GLY A 223 -26.29 14.67 -7.87
C GLY A 223 -26.56 16.08 -7.34
N PRO A 224 -26.89 17.06 -8.19
CA PRO A 224 -27.14 18.42 -7.72
C PRO A 224 -28.33 18.40 -6.76
N VAL A 225 -28.15 19.05 -5.63
CA VAL A 225 -29.19 19.38 -4.65
C VAL A 225 -30.30 20.15 -5.39
N LEU A 226 -31.38 19.44 -5.71
CA LEU A 226 -32.64 20.07 -6.09
C LEU A 226 -33.28 20.61 -4.81
N ALA A 227 -33.27 21.94 -4.70
CA ALA A 227 -33.96 22.71 -3.67
C ALA A 227 -35.47 22.40 -3.67
N PRO A 228 -36.18 22.59 -2.53
CA PRO A 228 -37.59 22.33 -2.43
C PRO A 228 -38.36 23.46 -3.12
N VAL A 229 -39.21 23.12 -4.10
CA VAL A 229 -40.24 24.04 -4.61
C VAL A 229 -41.59 23.48 -4.22
N GLY A 230 -42.29 24.27 -3.41
CA GLY A 230 -43.54 23.92 -2.78
C GLY A 230 -44.73 23.76 -3.73
N GLU A 231 -45.76 23.17 -3.13
CA GLU A 231 -47.18 23.32 -3.38
C GLU A 231 -47.61 24.33 -4.47
N GLN A 232 -48.42 23.89 -5.42
CA GLN A 232 -49.87 24.16 -5.39
C GLN A 232 -50.58 23.53 -6.58
N GLN A 233 -51.61 22.76 -6.24
CA GLN A 233 -52.66 22.23 -7.09
C GLN A 233 -53.67 23.36 -7.40
N PRO A 234 -54.38 23.27 -8.52
CA PRO A 234 -55.82 23.03 -8.40
C PRO A 234 -56.31 21.83 -9.22
#